data_AF-A0A7S0YX38-F1
#
_entry.id   AF-A0A7S0YX38-F1
#
_cell.length_a   1.000
_cell.length_b   1.000
_cell.length_c   1.000
_cell.angle_alpha   90.00
_cell.angle_beta   90.00
_cell.angle_gamma   90.00
#
_symmetry.space_group_name_H-M   'P 1'
#
loop_
_entity.id
_entity.type
_entity.pdbx_description
1 polymer ?
#
loop_
_entity_poly.entity_id
_entity_poly.type
_entity_poly.pdbx_seq_one_letter_code
_entity_poly.pdbx_strand_id
1 'polypeptide(L)'
;PSALGAGLNPQGQEIAERLGHVLAARCKEWGNEAPYVFTSTLPRAVECARIFRKECKDARVESCSALNPVDVGACHGLTLKQIREKLGKEVLEDMRKNP
;
A
#
# COMPACT_ATOMS: atom_id res chain seq x y z
N PRO A 1 8.23 -12.27 11.84
CA PRO A 1 8.06 -11.70 10.48
C PRO A 1 8.02 -10.16 10.56
N SER A 2 8.86 -9.45 9.79
CA SER A 2 8.79 -7.99 9.77
C SER A 2 7.42 -7.56 9.20
N ALA A 3 6.81 -6.53 9.79
CA ALA A 3 5.50 -6.01 9.36
C ALA A 3 5.49 -5.60 7.86
N LEU A 4 6.67 -5.37 7.27
CA LEU A 4 6.85 -5.01 5.87
C LEU A 4 6.63 -6.16 4.89
N GLY A 5 6.85 -7.41 5.33
CA GLY A 5 6.66 -8.61 4.51
C GLY A 5 5.25 -9.19 4.58
N ALA A 6 4.34 -8.58 5.34
CA ALA A 6 2.97 -9.06 5.45
C ALA A 6 2.13 -8.65 4.22
N GLY A 7 1.35 -9.61 3.72
CA GLY A 7 0.28 -9.40 2.74
C GLY A 7 -0.92 -8.69 3.37
N LEU A 8 -2.03 -8.67 2.63
CA LEU A 8 -3.31 -8.16 3.13
C LEU A 8 -3.86 -9.10 4.22
N ASN A 9 -4.45 -8.49 5.25
CA ASN A 9 -5.33 -9.22 6.16
C ASN A 9 -6.72 -9.39 5.52
N PRO A 10 -7.65 -10.17 6.11
CA PRO A 10 -8.96 -10.43 5.51
C PRO A 10 -9.77 -9.16 5.21
N GLN A 11 -9.75 -8.17 6.11
CA GLN A 11 -10.43 -6.89 5.88
C GLN A 11 -9.80 -6.09 4.72
N GLY A 12 -8.47 -6.08 4.64
CA GLY A 12 -7.75 -5.45 3.54
C GLY A 12 -8.02 -6.12 2.19
N GLN A 13 -8.17 -7.44 2.19
CA GLN A 13 -8.58 -8.19 1.01
C GLN A 13 -10.00 -7.82 0.55
N GLU A 14 -10.97 -7.77 1.48
CA GLU A 14 -12.35 -7.37 1.17
C GLU A 14 -12.41 -5.95 0.55
N ILE A 15 -11.66 -5.01 1.13
CA ILE A 15 -11.57 -3.64 0.60
C ILE A 15 -10.97 -3.63 -0.81
N ALA A 16 -9.88 -4.39 -1.02
CA ALA A 16 -9.22 -4.47 -2.32
C ALA A 16 -10.12 -5.09 -3.40
N GLU A 17 -10.91 -6.11 -3.06
CA GLU A 17 -11.88 -6.73 -3.97
C GLU A 17 -12.99 -5.75 -4.38
N ARG A 18 -13.57 -5.05 -3.40
CA ARG A 18 -14.59 -4.01 -3.67
C ARG A 18 -14.04 -2.88 -4.55
N LEU A 19 -12.82 -2.41 -4.26
CA LEU A 19 -12.18 -1.37 -5.05
C LEU A 19 -11.85 -1.86 -6.46
N GLY A 20 -11.35 -3.09 -6.59
CA GLY A 20 -11.05 -3.72 -7.88
C GLY A 20 -12.26 -3.75 -8.80
N HIS A 21 -13.42 -4.14 -8.28
CA HIS A 21 -14.68 -4.16 -9.01
C HIS A 21 -15.09 -2.76 -9.49
N VAL A 22 -15.05 -1.76 -8.59
CA VAL A 22 -15.38 -0.36 -8.92
C VAL A 22 -14.44 0.19 -9.99
N LEU A 23 -13.14 -0.03 -9.86
CA LEU A 23 -12.15 0.46 -10.82
C LEU A 23 -12.28 -0.22 -12.18
N ALA A 24 -12.55 -1.53 -12.24
CA ALA A 24 -12.75 -2.23 -13.50
C ALA A 24 -13.98 -1.72 -14.26
N ALA A 25 -15.07 -1.37 -13.55
CA ALA A 25 -16.21 -0.71 -14.16
C ALA A 25 -15.83 0.67 -14.75
N ARG A 26 -15.07 1.48 -14.00
CA ARG A 26 -14.58 2.78 -14.48
C ARG A 26 -13.63 2.67 -15.68
N CYS A 27 -12.74 1.69 -15.70
CA CYS A 27 -11.87 1.41 -16.84
C CYS A 27 -12.67 1.23 -18.14
N LYS A 28 -13.79 0.49 -18.08
CA LYS A 28 -14.69 0.32 -19.23
C LYS A 28 -15.38 1.62 -19.63
N GLU A 29 -15.91 2.37 -18.65
CA GLU A 29 -16.55 3.67 -18.90
C GLU A 29 -15.58 4.69 -19.54
N TRP A 30 -14.30 4.63 -19.18
CA TRP A 30 -13.26 5.51 -19.71
C TRP A 30 -12.61 4.99 -21.01
N GLY A 31 -13.04 3.84 -21.53
CA GLY A 31 -12.43 3.21 -22.70
C GLY A 31 -10.99 2.76 -22.49
N ASN A 32 -10.57 2.54 -21.23
CA ASN A 32 -9.24 2.08 -20.87
C ASN A 32 -9.28 0.59 -20.49
N GLU A 33 -9.36 -0.26 -21.49
CA GLU A 33 -9.56 -1.71 -21.31
C GLU A 33 -8.29 -2.46 -20.87
N ALA A 34 -7.11 -1.89 -21.12
CA ALA A 34 -5.81 -2.47 -20.80
C ALA A 34 -4.93 -1.50 -19.98
N PRO A 35 -5.34 -1.13 -18.76
CA PRO A 35 -4.64 -0.14 -17.97
C PRO A 35 -3.25 -0.61 -17.55
N TYR A 36 -2.31 0.34 -17.45
CA TYR A 36 -1.00 0.11 -16.85
C TYR A 36 -1.03 0.55 -15.38
N VAL A 37 -0.70 -0.38 -14.49
CA VAL A 37 -0.76 -0.19 -13.04
C VAL A 37 0.65 -0.30 -12.47
N PHE A 38 1.11 0.77 -11.85
CA PHE A 38 2.34 0.78 -11.07
C PHE A 38 2.02 0.60 -9.58
N THR A 39 2.77 -0.26 -8.90
CA THR A 39 2.63 -0.52 -7.47
C THR A 39 4.00 -0.58 -6.80
N SER A 40 4.02 -0.59 -5.47
CA SER A 40 5.25 -0.77 -4.70
C SER A 40 5.72 -2.23 -4.74
N THR A 41 6.92 -2.52 -4.23
CA THR A 41 7.43 -3.90 -4.15
C THR A 41 6.91 -4.65 -2.92
N LEU A 42 6.07 -4.02 -2.08
CA LEU A 42 5.60 -4.63 -0.84
C LEU A 42 4.43 -5.60 -1.10
N PRO A 43 4.40 -6.79 -0.46
CA PRO A 43 3.41 -7.84 -0.74
C PRO A 43 1.97 -7.34 -0.70
N ARG A 44 1.56 -6.61 0.35
CA ARG A 44 0.22 -6.02 0.47
C ARG A 44 -0.20 -5.13 -0.71
N ALA A 45 0.72 -4.36 -1.28
CA ALA A 45 0.43 -3.47 -2.40
C ALA A 45 0.37 -4.24 -3.72
N VAL A 46 1.25 -5.22 -3.90
CA VAL A 46 1.24 -6.13 -5.05
C VAL A 46 -0.03 -6.98 -5.05
N GLU A 47 -0.46 -7.49 -3.90
CA GLU A 47 -1.70 -8.24 -3.73
C GLU A 47 -2.93 -7.41 -4.11
N CYS A 48 -3.00 -6.14 -3.67
CA CYS A 48 -4.07 -5.22 -4.07
C CYS A 48 -4.12 -5.02 -5.58
N ALA A 49 -2.97 -4.76 -6.23
CA ALA A 49 -2.89 -4.60 -7.68
C ALA A 49 -3.26 -5.90 -8.44
N ARG A 50 -2.90 -7.07 -7.89
CA ARG A 50 -3.29 -8.37 -8.46
C ARG A 50 -4.78 -8.63 -8.35
N ILE A 51 -5.43 -8.21 -7.26
CA ILE A 51 -6.89 -8.32 -7.11
C ILE A 51 -7.58 -7.49 -8.19
N PHE A 52 -7.15 -6.24 -8.42
CA PHE A 52 -7.66 -5.44 -9.53
C PHE A 52 -7.47 -6.12 -10.90
N ARG A 53 -6.29 -6.72 -11.16
CA ARG A 53 -6.04 -7.45 -12.41
C ARG A 53 -6.97 -8.65 -12.62
N LYS A 54 -7.52 -9.26 -11.56
CA LYS A 54 -8.54 -10.33 -11.72
C LYS A 54 -9.83 -9.78 -12.36
N GLU A 55 -10.20 -8.55 -12.01
CA GLU A 55 -11.38 -7.86 -12.53
C GLU A 55 -11.11 -7.23 -13.91
N CYS A 56 -9.88 -6.77 -14.16
CA CYS A 56 -9.42 -6.21 -15.43
C CYS A 56 -8.26 -7.04 -15.98
N LYS A 57 -8.59 -8.13 -16.71
CA LYS A 57 -7.63 -9.18 -17.10
C LYS A 57 -6.44 -8.67 -17.94
N ASP A 58 -6.69 -7.66 -18.76
CA ASP A 58 -5.69 -7.08 -19.66
C ASP A 58 -4.82 -6.00 -18.99
N ALA A 59 -5.08 -5.71 -17.70
CA ALA A 59 -4.25 -4.80 -16.93
C ALA A 59 -2.82 -5.34 -16.81
N ARG A 60 -1.85 -4.46 -17.08
CA ARG A 60 -0.42 -4.72 -16.86
C ARG A 60 -0.03 -4.17 -15.50
N VAL A 61 0.63 -4.99 -14.68
CA VAL A 61 1.02 -4.60 -13.32
C VAL A 61 2.53 -4.67 -13.20
N GLU A 62 3.15 -3.56 -12.83
CA GLU A 62 4.58 -3.47 -12.54
C GLU A 62 4.83 -2.97 -11.12
N SER A 63 5.79 -3.60 -10.44
CA SER A 63 6.23 -3.18 -9.11
C SER A 63 7.52 -2.38 -9.22
N CYS A 64 7.59 -1.23 -8.54
CA CYS A 64 8.78 -0.40 -8.46
C CYS A 64 9.04 0.02 -7.02
N SER A 65 10.30 -0.09 -6.56
CA SER A 65 10.69 0.24 -5.20
C SER A 65 10.58 1.74 -4.89
N ALA A 66 10.57 2.60 -5.92
CA ALA A 66 10.34 4.04 -5.77
C ALA A 66 8.93 4.36 -5.24
N LEU A 67 7.98 3.42 -5.35
CA LEU A 67 6.64 3.55 -4.77
C LEU A 67 6.52 2.92 -3.38
N ASN A 68 7.62 2.44 -2.79
CA ASN A 68 7.59 1.95 -1.42
C ASN A 68 7.26 3.10 -0.46
N PRO A 69 6.49 2.83 0.61
CA PRO A 69 6.27 3.81 1.67
C PRO A 69 7.60 4.20 2.32
N VAL A 70 7.61 5.39 2.93
CA VAL A 70 8.75 5.92 3.67
C VAL A 70 9.30 4.87 4.63
N ASP A 71 10.62 4.67 4.59
CA ASP A 71 11.31 3.82 5.53
C ASP A 71 11.36 4.52 6.90
N VAL A 72 10.64 3.97 7.87
CA VAL A 72 10.60 4.49 9.25
C VAL A 72 11.76 3.99 10.12
N GLY A 73 12.72 3.27 9.55
CA GLY A 73 13.96 2.84 10.21
C GLY A 73 13.73 2.11 11.53
N ALA A 74 14.33 2.61 12.61
CA ALA A 74 14.24 2.02 13.95
C ALA A 74 12.81 1.98 14.53
N CYS A 75 11.85 2.67 13.89
CA CYS A 75 10.45 2.64 14.29
C CYS A 75 9.67 1.44 13.71
N HIS A 76 10.27 0.63 12.83
CA HIS A 76 9.58 -0.54 12.25
C HIS A 76 9.07 -1.49 13.33
N GLY A 77 7.80 -1.87 13.21
CA GLY A 77 7.14 -2.81 14.11
C GLY A 77 6.79 -2.25 15.50
N LEU A 78 7.07 -0.96 15.76
CA LEU A 78 6.64 -0.31 16.99
C LEU A 78 5.23 0.27 16.82
N THR A 79 4.43 0.16 17.87
CA THR A 79 3.17 0.91 17.98
C THR A 79 3.46 2.40 18.20
N LEU A 80 2.50 3.25 17.87
CA LEU A 80 2.60 4.69 18.16
C LEU A 80 2.87 4.99 19.64
N LYS A 81 2.34 4.16 20.56
CA LYS A 81 2.60 4.27 22.00
C LYS A 81 4.08 4.00 22.31
N GLN A 82 4.63 2.91 21.81
CA GLN A 82 6.04 2.55 22.00
C GLN A 82 6.99 3.57 21.38
N ILE A 83 6.64 4.13 20.22
CA ILE A 83 7.42 5.20 19.58
C ILE A 83 7.46 6.44 20.48
N ARG A 84 6.30 6.85 21.02
CA ARG A 84 6.20 8.00 21.96
C ARG A 84 7.00 7.77 23.24
N GLU A 85 6.97 6.56 23.78
CA GLU A 85 7.74 6.19 24.96
C GLU A 85 9.25 6.17 24.69
N LYS A 86 9.69 5.75 23.50
CA LYS A 86 11.11 5.67 23.13
C LYS A 86 11.74 7.01 22.75
N LEU A 87 11.05 7.83 21.95
CA LEU A 87 11.64 9.05 21.38
C LEU A 87 11.41 10.29 22.24
N GLY A 88 10.44 10.26 23.16
CA GLY A 88 10.02 11.44 23.91
C GLY A 88 9.21 12.43 23.05
N LYS A 89 8.48 13.35 23.69
CA LYS A 89 7.58 14.29 22.98
C LYS A 89 8.32 15.30 22.11
N GLU A 90 9.49 15.76 22.53
CA GLU A 90 10.25 16.82 21.86
C GLU A 90 10.78 16.38 20.49
N VAL A 91 11.33 15.17 20.40
CA VAL A 91 11.83 14.58 19.14
C VAL A 91 10.69 14.36 18.15
N LEU A 92 9.51 13.94 18.63
CA LEU A 92 8.33 13.76 17.78
C LEU A 92 7.79 15.07 17.21
N GLU A 93 7.83 16.15 17.99
CA GLU A 93 7.43 17.48 17.53
C GLU A 93 8.44 18.07 16.54
N ASP A 94 9.73 17.78 16.69
CA ASP A 94 10.77 18.20 15.74
C ASP A 94 10.65 17.47 14.39
N MET A 95 10.49 16.14 14.40
CA MET A 95 10.23 15.35 13.19
C MET A 95 8.94 15.77 12.46
N ARG A 96 7.94 16.29 13.20
CA ARG A 96 6.71 16.82 12.59
C ARG A 96 6.94 18.13 11.84
N LYS A 97 7.87 18.96 12.29
CA LYS A 97 8.20 20.26 11.68
C LYS A 97 9.16 20.12 10.51
N ASN A 98 10.00 19.08 10.53
CA ASN A 98 10.99 18.77 9.50
C ASN A 98 10.76 17.34 8.95
N PRO A 99 9.70 17.14 8.12
CA PRO A 99 9.30 15.83 7.61
C PRO A 99 10.27 15.21 6.61
#